data_AF-A0A2V5NFR8-F1
#
_entry.id   AF-A0A2V5NFR8-F1
#
_cell.length_a   1.000
_cell.length_b   1.000
_cell.length_c   1.000
_cell.angle_alpha   90.00
_cell.angle_beta   90.00
_cell.angle_gamma   90.00
#
_symmetry.space_group_name_H-M   'P 1'
#
loop_
_entity.id
_entity.type
_entity.pdbx_description
1 polymer ?
#
loop_
_entity_poly.entity_id
_entity_poly.type
_entity_poly.pdbx_seq_one_letter_code
_entity_poly.pdbx_strand_id
1 'polypeptide(L)'
;MPRFRQTIPIDDYVLDVLMRDIVGHDRQPAAYLVYLYLFGLAARQKWKPVAASLRTLAEATGLSKSAVQTALDLLRRRELIDTESEHSTAIPTHRVLRHWRK
;
A
#
# COMPACT_ATOMS: atom_id res chain seq x y z
N MET A 1 -7.16 23.03 10.29
CA MET A 1 -6.18 22.02 10.75
C MET A 1 -6.79 20.63 10.65
N PRO A 2 -6.13 19.64 10.03
CA PRO A 2 -6.63 18.26 10.10
C PRO A 2 -6.54 17.83 11.56
N ARG A 3 -7.67 17.57 12.21
CA ARG A 3 -7.69 16.94 13.53
C ARG A 3 -7.10 15.54 13.37
N PHE A 4 -6.09 15.20 14.17
CA PHE A 4 -5.66 13.82 14.35
C PHE A 4 -6.86 13.00 14.80
N ARG A 5 -7.44 12.20 13.89
CA ARG A 5 -8.66 11.43 14.16
C ARG A 5 -8.39 10.18 15.01
N GLN A 6 -7.21 9.59 14.86
CA GLN A 6 -6.82 8.32 15.48
C GLN A 6 -5.33 8.05 15.24
N THR A 7 -4.68 7.40 16.20
CA THR A 7 -3.32 6.84 16.05
C THR A 7 -3.41 5.51 15.29
N ILE A 8 -2.54 5.31 14.32
CA ILE A 8 -2.40 4.04 13.60
C ILE A 8 -1.09 3.40 14.05
N PRO A 9 -1.12 2.26 14.77
CA PRO A 9 0.10 1.56 15.13
C PRO A 9 0.75 0.98 13.85
N ILE A 10 2.04 1.24 13.68
CA ILE A 10 2.87 0.66 12.63
C ILE A 10 3.77 -0.40 13.28
N ASP A 11 3.86 -1.58 12.68
CA ASP A 11 4.75 -2.64 13.16
C ASP A 11 6.21 -2.27 12.92
N ASP A 12 7.11 -2.61 13.84
CA ASP A 12 8.56 -2.41 13.68
C ASP A 12 9.07 -3.07 12.38
N TYR A 13 8.49 -4.21 11.99
CA TYR A 13 8.78 -4.84 10.70
C TYR A 13 8.60 -3.89 9.51
N VAL A 14 7.55 -3.05 9.51
CA VAL A 14 7.29 -2.10 8.41
C VAL A 14 8.36 -1.02 8.35
N LEU A 15 8.84 -0.58 9.51
CA LEU A 15 9.83 0.51 9.62
C LEU A 15 11.26 0.01 9.40
N ASP A 16 11.63 -1.13 9.97
CA ASP A 16 13.02 -1.57 10.05
C ASP A 16 13.40 -2.56 8.95
N VAL A 17 12.45 -3.40 8.53
CA VAL A 17 12.68 -4.46 7.53
C VAL A 17 12.12 -4.03 6.19
N LEU A 18 10.81 -3.78 6.13
CA LEU A 18 10.12 -3.52 4.88
C LEU A 18 10.60 -2.25 4.18
N MET A 19 10.84 -1.18 4.95
CA MET A 19 11.40 0.05 4.40
C MET A 19 12.77 -0.21 3.77
N ARG A 20 13.66 -0.93 4.46
CA ARG A 20 15.00 -1.24 3.95
C ARG A 20 14.94 -2.12 2.71
N ASP A 21 14.04 -3.11 2.69
CA ASP A 21 13.93 -4.03 1.57
C ASP A 21 13.35 -3.35 0.33
N ILE A 22 12.30 -2.55 0.49
CA ILE A 22 11.69 -1.86 -0.65
C ILE A 22 12.53 -0.66 -1.12
N VAL A 23 13.00 0.19 -0.19
CA VAL A 23 13.71 1.42 -0.54
C VAL A 23 15.18 1.15 -0.84
N GLY A 24 15.83 0.33 -0.02
CA GLY A 24 17.26 0.05 -0.13
C GLY A 24 17.59 -1.04 -1.15
N HIS A 25 16.98 -2.22 -1.00
CA HIS A 25 17.25 -3.37 -1.89
C HIS A 25 16.57 -3.22 -3.25
N ASP A 26 15.26 -2.99 -3.28
CA ASP A 26 14.52 -2.88 -4.54
C ASP A 26 14.66 -1.53 -5.24
N ARG A 27 15.18 -0.52 -4.53
CA ARG A 27 15.31 0.86 -5.02
C ARG A 27 13.96 1.47 -5.44
N GLN A 28 12.89 1.13 -4.72
CA GLN A 28 11.50 1.49 -5.08
C GLN A 28 10.79 2.29 -3.97
N PRO A 29 11.22 3.52 -3.65
CA PRO A 29 10.58 4.33 -2.61
C PRO A 29 9.10 4.61 -2.85
N ALA A 30 8.69 4.72 -4.12
CA ALA A 30 7.27 4.85 -4.49
C ALA A 30 6.43 3.67 -3.98
N ALA A 31 6.96 2.44 -4.03
CA ALA A 31 6.26 1.25 -3.55
C ALA A 31 6.07 1.27 -2.03
N TYR A 32 7.06 1.74 -1.28
CA TYR A 32 6.94 1.89 0.16
C TYR A 32 5.86 2.92 0.54
N LEU A 33 5.80 4.06 -0.16
CA LEU A 33 4.77 5.08 0.07
C LEU A 33 3.37 4.58 -0.27
N VAL A 34 3.21 3.88 -1.40
CA VAL A 34 1.93 3.26 -1.78
C VAL A 34 1.50 2.23 -0.74
N TYR A 35 2.44 1.39 -0.27
CA TYR A 35 2.17 0.42 0.78
C TYR A 35 1.73 1.09 2.08
N LEU A 36 2.45 2.11 2.56
CA LEU A 36 2.08 2.85 3.79
C LEU A 36 0.70 3.51 3.68
N TYR A 37 0.38 4.06 2.50
CA TYR A 37 -0.93 4.66 2.26
C TYR A 37 -2.05 3.61 2.35
N LEU A 38 -1.88 2.48 1.67
CA LEU A 38 -2.82 1.35 1.72
C LEU A 38 -2.92 0.76 3.13
N PHE A 39 -1.81 0.61 3.85
CA PHE A 39 -1.75 0.14 5.24
C PHE A 39 -2.58 1.05 6.15
N GLY A 40 -2.41 2.37 6.04
CA GLY A 40 -3.18 3.34 6.80
C GLY A 40 -4.67 3.28 6.48
N LEU A 41 -5.05 3.10 5.21
CA LEU A 41 -6.45 2.94 4.82
C LEU A 41 -7.04 1.63 5.36
N ALA A 42 -6.32 0.52 5.23
CA ALA A 42 -6.72 -0.79 5.72
C ALA A 42 -6.88 -0.78 7.25
N ALA A 43 -5.93 -0.19 7.99
CA ALA A 43 -6.00 -0.08 9.44
C ALA A 43 -7.27 0.65 9.91
N ARG A 44 -7.62 1.78 9.27
CA ARG A 44 -8.86 2.53 9.55
C ARG A 44 -10.12 1.74 9.20
N GLN A 45 -10.04 0.82 8.25
CA GLN A 45 -11.13 -0.03 7.78
C GLN A 45 -11.15 -1.43 8.43
N LYS A 46 -10.45 -1.60 9.57
CA LYS A 46 -10.34 -2.89 10.28
C LYS A 46 -9.78 -4.01 9.38
N TRP A 47 -8.78 -3.70 8.57
CA TRP A 47 -8.07 -4.61 7.67
C TRP A 47 -8.91 -5.21 6.55
N LYS A 48 -10.03 -4.57 6.21
CA LYS A 48 -10.80 -4.91 5.00
C LYS A 48 -10.02 -4.50 3.74
N PRO A 49 -10.24 -5.19 2.60
CA PRO A 49 -9.70 -4.77 1.31
C PRO A 49 -10.06 -3.32 0.97
N VAL A 50 -9.11 -2.59 0.40
CA VAL A 50 -9.24 -1.18 0.07
C VAL A 50 -9.50 -1.03 -1.42
N ALA A 51 -10.67 -0.54 -1.81
CA ALA A 51 -10.97 -0.18 -3.19
C ALA A 51 -10.22 1.11 -3.57
N ALA A 52 -9.26 1.04 -4.48
CA ALA A 52 -8.52 2.22 -4.92
C ALA A 52 -8.04 2.06 -6.36
N SER A 53 -8.39 3.00 -7.23
CA SER A 53 -7.85 3.03 -8.60
C SER A 53 -6.41 3.55 -8.62
N LEU A 54 -5.65 3.28 -9.68
CA LEU A 54 -4.33 3.88 -9.93
C LEU A 54 -4.36 5.41 -9.82
N ARG A 55 -5.44 6.04 -10.33
CA ARG A 55 -5.61 7.49 -10.28
C ARG A 55 -5.76 7.96 -8.84
N THR A 56 -6.61 7.31 -8.05
CA THR A 56 -6.83 7.64 -6.64
C THR A 56 -5.54 7.52 -5.84
N LEU A 57 -4.77 6.46 -6.07
CA LEU A 57 -3.48 6.27 -5.41
C LEU A 57 -2.46 7.33 -5.84
N ALA A 58 -2.39 7.66 -7.13
CA ALA A 58 -1.49 8.70 -7.65
C ALA A 58 -1.81 10.06 -7.02
N GLU A 59 -3.08 10.45 -6.99
CA GLU A 59 -3.55 11.70 -6.38
C GLU A 59 -3.24 11.76 -4.88
N ALA A 60 -3.50 10.67 -4.15
CA ALA A 60 -3.32 10.64 -2.70
C ALA A 60 -1.85 10.58 -2.25
N THR A 61 -0.98 9.99 -3.07
CA THR A 61 0.46 9.85 -2.76
C THR A 61 1.33 10.92 -3.42
N GLY A 62 0.79 11.69 -4.37
CA GLY A 62 1.54 12.65 -5.18
C GLY A 62 2.45 12.00 -6.25
N LEU A 63 2.32 10.69 -6.46
CA LEU A 63 3.11 9.93 -7.43
C LEU A 63 2.47 9.97 -8.82
N SER A 64 3.26 9.70 -9.86
CA SER A 64 2.71 9.47 -11.19
C SER A 64 1.94 8.15 -11.25
N LYS A 65 0.97 8.03 -12.17
CA LYS A 65 0.23 6.77 -12.38
C LYS A 65 1.16 5.59 -12.70
N SER A 66 2.19 5.81 -13.50
CA SER A 66 3.18 4.78 -13.84
C SER A 66 4.00 4.36 -12.62
N ALA A 67 4.39 5.30 -11.75
CA ALA A 67 5.08 4.97 -10.51
C ALA A 67 4.19 4.14 -9.57
N VAL A 68 2.90 4.47 -9.46
CA VAL A 68 1.93 3.68 -8.70
C VAL A 68 1.75 2.30 -9.30
N GLN A 69 1.66 2.17 -10.63
CA GLN A 69 1.54 0.87 -11.30
C GLN A 69 2.76 -0.01 -10.98
N THR A 70 3.97 0.50 -11.18
CA THR A 70 5.21 -0.22 -10.86
C THR A 70 5.28 -0.59 -9.38
N ALA A 71 4.83 0.30 -8.50
CA ALA A 71 4.74 0.04 -7.07
C ALA A 71 3.80 -1.13 -6.75
N LEU A 72 2.58 -1.13 -7.28
CA LEU A 72 1.62 -2.22 -7.08
C LEU A 72 2.14 -3.54 -7.64
N ASP A 73 2.86 -3.52 -8.76
CA ASP A 73 3.47 -4.72 -9.34
C ASP A 73 4.54 -5.31 -8.43
N LEU A 74 5.41 -4.47 -7.86
CA LEU A 74 6.43 -4.90 -6.90
C LEU A 74 5.77 -5.46 -5.63
N LEU A 75 4.79 -4.75 -5.06
CA LEU A 75 4.13 -5.15 -3.82
C LEU A 75 3.38 -6.48 -3.98
N ARG A 76 2.78 -6.73 -5.15
CA ARG A 76 2.17 -8.04 -5.48
C ARG A 76 3.21 -9.13 -5.60
N ARG A 77 4.32 -8.87 -6.33
CA ARG A 77 5.42 -9.83 -6.49
C ARG A 77 6.06 -10.22 -5.15
N ARG A 78 6.08 -9.30 -4.19
CA ARG A 78 6.59 -9.53 -2.83
C ARG A 78 5.53 -10.02 -1.83
N GLU A 79 4.32 -10.32 -2.28
CA GLU A 79 3.23 -10.81 -1.42
C GLU A 79 2.93 -9.89 -0.22
N LEU A 80 3.05 -8.59 -0.45
CA LEU A 80 2.72 -7.54 0.54
C LEU A 80 1.31 -7.01 0.34
N ILE A 81 0.79 -7.14 -0.87
CA ILE A 81 -0.61 -6.89 -1.18
C ILE A 81 -1.14 -8.01 -2.07
N ASP A 82 -2.44 -8.25 -1.97
CA ASP A 82 -3.20 -8.97 -2.97
C ASP A 82 -4.15 -8.00 -3.66
N THR A 83 -4.37 -8.18 -4.96
CA THR A 83 -5.25 -7.31 -5.75
C THR A 83 -6.28 -8.13 -6.49
N GLU A 84 -7.55 -7.88 -6.16
CA GLU A 84 -8.70 -8.50 -6.82
C GLU A 84 -9.42 -7.45 -7.68
N SER A 85 -9.78 -7.84 -8.91
CA SER A 85 -10.62 -7.05 -9.80
C SER A 85 -11.57 -7.97 -10.54
N GLU A 86 -12.88 -7.74 -10.42
CA GLU A 86 -13.91 -8.59 -11.05
C GLU A 86 -13.87 -8.49 -12.58
N HIS A 87 -13.66 -7.28 -13.12
CA HIS A 87 -13.59 -6.99 -14.56
C HIS A 87 -12.54 -5.92 -14.88
N SER A 88 -12.23 -5.70 -16.15
CA SER A 88 -11.19 -4.75 -16.61
C SER A 88 -11.48 -3.29 -16.27
N THR A 89 -12.75 -2.93 -16.07
CA THR A 89 -13.20 -1.57 -15.72
C THR A 89 -13.61 -1.43 -14.25
N ALA A 90 -13.60 -2.52 -13.48
CA ALA A 90 -13.90 -2.48 -12.06
C ALA A 90 -12.78 -1.74 -11.30
N ILE A 91 -13.14 -1.06 -10.22
CA ILE A 91 -12.14 -0.47 -9.33
C ILE A 91 -11.45 -1.63 -8.60
N PRO A 92 -10.13 -1.80 -8.73
CA PRO A 92 -9.44 -2.89 -8.07
C PRO A 92 -9.49 -2.71 -6.55
N THR A 93 -9.56 -3.83 -5.84
CA THR A 93 -9.49 -3.90 -4.39
C THR A 93 -8.16 -4.46 -3.96
N HIS A 94 -7.51 -3.81 -3.00
CA HIS A 94 -6.19 -4.17 -2.52
C HIS A 94 -6.28 -4.64 -1.07
N ARG A 95 -5.90 -5.90 -0.81
CA ARG A 95 -5.76 -6.45 0.53
C ARG A 95 -4.32 -6.32 0.98
N VAL A 96 -4.09 -5.70 2.13
CA VAL A 96 -2.74 -5.60 2.74
C VAL A 96 -2.41 -6.90 3.45
N LEU A 97 -1.32 -7.55 3.05
CA LEU A 97 -0.82 -8.79 3.63
C LEU A 97 0.22 -8.46 4.70
N ARG A 98 0.09 -9.08 5.87
CA ARG A 98 0.98 -8.89 7.03
C ARG A 98 1.50 -10.22 7.53
N HIS A 99 2.18 -10.94 6.65
CA HIS A 99 2.60 -12.32 6.87
C HIS A 99 3.57 -12.48 8.07
N TRP A 100 4.30 -11.43 8.45
CA TRP A 100 5.17 -11.39 9.63
C TRP A 100 4.43 -11.40 10.99
N ARG A 101 3.11 -11.23 10.99
CA ARG A 101 2.29 -11.32 12.23
C ARG A 101 1.80 -12.74 12.54
N LYS A 102 2.22 -13.75 11.76
CA LYS A 102 1.90 -15.15 11.99
C LYS A 102 2.80 -15.77 13.05
#